data_AF-A0A3D4WUH1-F1
#
_entry.id   AF-A0A3D4WUH1-F1
#
_cell.length_a   1.000
_cell.length_b   1.000
_cell.length_c   1.000
_cell.angle_alpha   90.00
_cell.angle_beta   90.00
_cell.angle_gamma   90.00
#
_symmetry.space_group_name_H-M   'P 1'
#
loop_
_entity.id
_entity.type
_entity.pdbx_description
1 polymer ?
#
loop_
_entity_poly.entity_id
_entity_poly.type
_entity_poly.pdbx_seq_one_letter_code
_entity_poly.pdbx_strand_id
1 'polypeptide(L)'
;VDEAKKLLAGKTPELVLGIADNDTETATQLKSNLEKAGFKITVKTIPADAVLDETKKKDNPWDIYLDSWAADWPSGASILPVLFDGRTIKPESNSNSSFVNSDAINTEFDRVLALDPAKQTEEWAKLDKRIMTELAPCIPLYTDVAYYLHGSKAGGVFISSVFGYPSFVNAFVKA
;
A
#
# COMPACT_ATOMS: atom_id res chain seq x y z
N VAL A 1 19.73 -6.41 -7.97
CA VAL A 1 20.88 -6.15 -7.06
C VAL A 1 21.91 -5.25 -7.73
N ASP A 2 22.40 -5.59 -8.92
CA ASP A 2 23.48 -4.81 -9.58
C ASP A 2 23.07 -3.38 -9.93
N GLU A 3 21.86 -3.18 -10.48
CA GLU A 3 21.39 -1.81 -10.76
C GLU A 3 21.20 -1.00 -9.47
N ALA A 4 20.73 -1.61 -8.39
CA ALA A 4 20.62 -0.93 -7.09
C ALA A 4 22.00 -0.48 -6.58
N LYS A 5 23.01 -1.36 -6.64
CA LYS A 5 24.40 -1.01 -6.26
C LYS A 5 24.98 0.10 -7.12
N LYS A 6 24.68 0.09 -8.42
CA LYS A 6 25.08 1.16 -9.35
C LYS A 6 24.43 2.49 -8.99
N LEU A 7 23.12 2.51 -8.71
CA LEU A 7 22.40 3.71 -8.28
C LEU A 7 22.88 4.24 -6.93
N LEU A 8 23.26 3.34 -6.02
CA LEU A 8 23.85 3.73 -4.73
C LEU A 8 25.24 4.38 -4.88
N ALA A 9 25.92 4.19 -6.02
CA ALA A 9 27.22 4.81 -6.31
C ALA A 9 28.24 4.65 -5.17
N GLY A 10 28.28 3.45 -4.56
CA GLY A 10 29.18 3.11 -3.46
C GLY A 10 28.73 3.58 -2.07
N LYS A 11 27.57 4.23 -1.95
CA LYS A 11 26.97 4.58 -0.66
C LYS A 11 26.32 3.36 -0.01
N THR A 12 26.24 3.37 1.32
CA THR A 12 25.51 2.39 2.13
C THR A 12 24.52 3.13 3.04
N PRO A 13 23.35 3.54 2.52
CA PRO A 13 22.35 4.23 3.33
C PRO A 13 21.90 3.35 4.49
N GLU A 14 21.77 3.95 5.67
CA GLU A 14 21.20 3.30 6.84
C GLU A 14 19.70 3.57 6.87
N LEU A 15 18.88 2.53 7.00
CA LEU A 15 17.43 2.63 7.07
C LEU A 15 16.90 1.85 8.28
N VAL A 16 15.86 2.39 8.91
CA VAL A 16 15.11 1.75 9.98
C VAL A 16 13.83 1.13 9.40
N LEU A 17 13.74 -0.19 9.48
CA LEU A 17 12.55 -0.96 9.11
C LEU A 17 11.63 -1.11 10.32
N GLY A 18 10.49 -0.41 10.30
CA GLY A 18 9.38 -0.61 11.23
C GLY A 18 8.52 -1.78 10.78
N ILE A 19 8.34 -2.79 11.63
CA ILE A 19 7.57 -4.00 11.30
C ILE A 19 6.88 -4.58 12.53
N ALA A 20 5.75 -5.26 12.34
CA ALA A 20 5.05 -5.93 13.43
C ALA A 20 5.93 -6.99 14.10
N ASP A 21 5.86 -7.10 15.42
CA ASP A 21 6.65 -8.05 16.23
C ASP A 21 6.34 -9.53 15.95
N ASN A 22 5.18 -9.82 15.36
CA ASN A 22 4.78 -11.14 14.91
C ASN A 22 5.18 -11.45 13.45
N ASP A 23 5.72 -10.50 12.68
CA ASP A 23 6.09 -10.67 11.27
C ASP A 23 7.60 -10.86 11.06
N THR A 24 8.14 -11.86 11.77
CA THR A 24 9.59 -12.14 11.82
C THR A 24 10.15 -12.63 10.49
N GLU A 25 9.35 -13.35 9.70
CA GLU A 25 9.76 -13.88 8.41
C GLU A 25 9.97 -12.76 7.40
N THR A 26 9.00 -11.85 7.25
CA THR A 26 9.10 -10.72 6.33
C THR A 26 10.23 -9.78 6.74
N ALA A 27 10.41 -9.53 8.05
CA ALA A 27 11.54 -8.75 8.57
C ALA A 27 12.89 -9.31 8.12
N THR A 28 13.05 -10.63 8.21
CA THR A 28 14.28 -11.33 7.82
C THR A 28 14.52 -11.23 6.31
N GLN A 29 13.47 -11.44 5.50
CA GLN A 29 13.57 -11.39 4.05
C GLN A 29 13.90 -9.99 3.54
N LEU A 30 13.20 -8.95 4.01
CA LEU A 30 13.43 -7.57 3.63
C LEU A 30 14.83 -7.11 4.02
N LYS A 31 15.25 -7.35 5.27
CA LYS A 31 16.61 -7.04 5.72
C LYS A 31 17.65 -7.70 4.83
N SER A 32 17.56 -9.01 4.61
CA SER A 32 18.54 -9.75 3.81
C SER A 32 18.62 -9.23 2.37
N ASN A 33 17.49 -8.95 1.75
CA ASN A 33 17.45 -8.52 0.34
C ASN A 33 17.96 -7.09 0.15
N LEU A 34 17.61 -6.17 1.06
CA LEU A 34 18.09 -4.79 1.04
C LEU A 34 19.59 -4.71 1.36
N GLU A 35 20.08 -5.51 2.31
CA GLU A 35 21.52 -5.56 2.60
C GLU A 35 22.33 -6.13 1.44
N LYS A 36 21.82 -7.16 0.75
CA LYS A 36 22.42 -7.65 -0.50
C LYS A 36 22.46 -6.57 -1.59
N ALA A 37 21.48 -5.66 -1.61
CA ALA A 37 21.42 -4.54 -2.53
C ALA A 37 22.36 -3.37 -2.17
N GLY A 38 22.93 -3.36 -0.95
CA GLY A 38 23.92 -2.37 -0.52
C GLY A 38 23.44 -1.40 0.57
N PHE A 39 22.28 -1.63 1.17
CA PHE A 39 21.79 -0.86 2.32
C PHE A 39 22.28 -1.45 3.65
N LYS A 40 22.16 -0.68 4.74
CA LYS A 40 22.29 -1.17 6.11
C LYS A 40 20.94 -1.05 6.80
N ILE A 41 20.34 -2.16 7.22
CA ILE A 41 18.97 -2.17 7.74
C ILE A 41 18.95 -2.44 9.24
N THR A 42 18.36 -1.52 10.00
CA THR A 42 18.04 -1.69 11.41
C THR A 42 16.57 -2.08 11.54
N VAL A 43 16.28 -3.28 12.03
CA VAL A 43 14.89 -3.72 12.25
C VAL A 43 14.43 -3.21 13.61
N LYS A 44 13.24 -2.61 13.64
CA LYS A 44 12.54 -2.17 14.84
C LYS A 44 11.14 -2.77 14.84
N THR A 45 10.88 -3.58 15.84
CA THR A 45 9.58 -4.24 16.01
C THR A 45 8.59 -3.30 16.69
N ILE A 46 7.35 -3.35 16.25
CA ILE A 46 6.21 -2.60 16.79
C ILE A 46 5.18 -3.65 17.26
N PRO A 47 4.52 -3.48 18.42
CA PRO A 47 3.43 -4.37 18.82
C PRO A 47 2.43 -4.54 17.68
N ALA A 48 2.08 -5.79 17.34
CA ALA A 48 1.26 -6.08 16.16
C ALA A 48 -0.10 -5.36 16.15
N ASP A 49 -0.70 -5.11 17.32
CA ASP A 49 -1.96 -4.38 17.47
C ASP A 49 -1.81 -2.85 17.29
N ALA A 50 -0.60 -2.32 17.45
CA ALA A 50 -0.29 -0.90 17.32
C ALA A 50 0.40 -0.54 16.00
N VAL A 51 0.85 -1.52 15.20
CA VAL A 51 1.68 -1.30 14.01
C VAL A 51 1.08 -0.29 13.03
N LEU A 52 -0.23 -0.37 12.77
CA LEU A 52 -0.92 0.54 11.85
C LEU A 52 -1.03 1.95 12.42
N ASP A 53 -1.28 2.08 13.72
CA ASP A 53 -1.41 3.40 14.35
C ASP A 53 -0.06 4.11 14.40
N GLU A 54 1.01 3.38 14.73
CA GLU A 54 2.36 3.93 14.84
C GLU A 54 2.95 4.33 13.47
N THR A 55 2.79 3.52 12.42
CA THR A 55 3.32 3.86 11.09
C THR A 55 2.54 4.99 10.41
N LYS A 56 1.29 5.24 10.83
CA LYS A 56 0.43 6.30 10.27
C LYS A 56 0.59 7.66 10.95
N LYS A 57 1.50 7.79 11.92
CA LYS A 57 1.94 9.07 12.49
C LYS A 57 2.98 9.71 11.58
N LYS A 58 2.83 11.02 11.33
CA LYS A 58 3.72 11.77 10.43
C LYS A 58 5.16 11.85 10.94
N ASP A 59 5.34 11.83 12.25
CA ASP A 59 6.63 11.91 12.93
C ASP A 59 7.14 10.53 13.38
N ASN A 60 6.62 9.45 12.80
CA ASN A 60 7.11 8.10 13.12
C ASN A 60 8.62 7.98 12.80
N PRO A 61 9.37 7.17 13.57
CA PRO A 61 10.83 7.11 13.46
C PRO A 61 11.34 6.09 12.42
N TRP A 62 10.50 5.66 11.49
CA TRP A 62 10.78 4.58 10.54
C TRP A 62 11.02 5.12 9.14
N ASP A 63 12.02 4.59 8.43
CA ASP A 63 12.30 4.98 7.05
C ASP A 63 11.49 4.13 6.05
N ILE A 64 11.25 2.87 6.41
CA ILE A 64 10.47 1.91 5.61
C ILE A 64 9.59 1.07 6.54
N TYR A 65 8.38 0.78 6.07
CA TYR A 65 7.39 -0.05 6.74
C TYR A 65 6.41 -0.61 5.73
N LEU A 66 5.65 -1.61 6.14
CA LEU A 66 4.61 -2.22 5.32
C LEU A 66 3.29 -1.50 5.51
N ASP A 67 2.58 -1.31 4.42
CA ASP A 67 1.21 -0.85 4.38
C ASP A 67 0.45 -1.61 3.29
N SER A 68 -0.88 -1.61 3.39
CA SER A 68 -1.74 -2.25 2.40
C SER A 68 -2.99 -1.41 2.21
N TRP A 69 -3.55 -1.47 1.00
CA TRP A 69 -4.78 -0.76 0.68
C TRP A 69 -5.65 -1.62 -0.23
N ALA A 70 -6.94 -1.59 0.06
CA ALA A 70 -7.97 -2.15 -0.81
C ALA A 70 -8.92 -1.03 -1.19
N ALA A 71 -9.30 -0.99 -2.47
CA ALA A 71 -10.22 0.02 -2.98
C ALA A 71 -11.59 -0.06 -2.28
N ASP A 72 -12.07 1.07 -1.75
CA ASP A 72 -13.42 1.16 -1.18
C ASP A 72 -14.53 0.96 -2.24
N TRP A 73 -14.25 1.32 -3.49
CA TRP A 73 -15.10 1.10 -4.67
C TRP A 73 -14.23 0.98 -5.94
N PRO A 74 -14.69 0.36 -7.05
CA PRO A 74 -13.83 0.02 -8.19
C PRO A 74 -13.47 1.25 -9.06
N SER A 75 -12.62 2.14 -8.55
CA SER A 75 -12.13 3.34 -9.23
C SER A 75 -10.76 3.74 -8.70
N GLY A 76 -9.90 4.29 -9.57
CA GLY A 76 -8.62 4.89 -9.18
C GLY A 76 -8.77 6.02 -8.16
N ALA A 77 -9.93 6.69 -8.12
CA ALA A 77 -10.26 7.70 -7.13
C ALA A 77 -10.34 7.17 -5.69
N SER A 78 -10.57 5.86 -5.49
CA SER A 78 -10.58 5.22 -4.17
C SER A 78 -9.20 4.73 -3.71
N ILE A 79 -8.16 4.94 -4.54
CA ILE A 79 -6.81 4.45 -4.30
C ILE A 79 -5.83 5.63 -4.32
N LEU A 80 -5.64 6.25 -5.49
CA LEU A 80 -4.52 7.16 -5.72
C LEU A 80 -4.58 8.44 -4.87
N PRO A 81 -5.68 9.22 -4.83
CA PRO A 81 -5.71 10.41 -3.99
C PRO A 81 -5.72 10.06 -2.50
N VAL A 82 -6.29 8.91 -2.11
CA VAL A 82 -6.29 8.46 -0.71
C VAL A 82 -4.87 8.17 -0.22
N LEU A 83 -4.04 7.57 -1.07
CA LEU A 83 -2.69 7.16 -0.74
C LEU A 83 -1.63 8.25 -1.02
N PHE A 84 -1.90 9.21 -1.92
CA PHE A 84 -0.85 10.10 -2.42
C PHE A 84 -1.23 11.59 -2.53
N ASP A 85 -2.46 12.00 -2.18
CA ASP A 85 -2.78 13.43 -2.06
C ASP A 85 -2.19 14.00 -0.78
N GLY A 86 -1.16 14.84 -0.92
CA GLY A 86 -0.44 15.40 0.22
C GLY A 86 -1.24 16.39 1.05
N ARG A 87 -2.36 16.92 0.53
CA ARG A 87 -3.25 17.85 1.25
C ARG A 87 -4.04 17.18 2.35
N THR A 88 -4.12 15.85 2.34
CA THR A 88 -4.82 15.04 3.35
C THR A 88 -3.93 14.69 4.56
N ILE A 89 -2.63 15.01 4.48
CA ILE A 89 -1.65 14.68 5.53
C ILE A 89 -1.97 15.47 6.80
N LYS A 90 -2.08 14.74 7.90
CA LYS A 90 -2.37 15.20 9.26
C LYS A 90 -1.34 14.61 10.24
N PRO A 91 -1.34 15.01 11.53
CA PRO A 91 -0.38 14.47 12.49
C PRO A 91 -0.42 12.94 12.63
N GLU A 92 -1.63 12.35 12.64
CA GLU A 92 -1.82 10.91 12.89
C GLU A 92 -2.97 10.33 12.04
N SER A 93 -3.04 9.00 11.94
CA SER A 93 -4.07 8.26 11.19
C SER A 93 -4.12 8.58 9.68
N ASN A 94 -2.95 8.76 9.06
CA ASN A 94 -2.82 9.04 7.63
C ASN A 94 -3.04 7.79 6.76
N SER A 95 -3.80 7.92 5.67
CA SER A 95 -3.82 6.89 4.61
C SER A 95 -2.67 7.07 3.62
N ASN A 96 -2.25 8.33 3.37
CA ASN A 96 -0.97 8.61 2.71
C ASN A 96 0.17 8.35 3.70
N SER A 97 0.55 7.08 3.80
CA SER A 97 1.58 6.60 4.71
C SER A 97 2.99 6.88 4.19
N SER A 98 3.17 7.27 2.91
CA SER A 98 4.45 7.75 2.38
C SER A 98 4.76 9.21 2.75
N PHE A 99 3.74 9.94 3.22
CA PHE A 99 3.76 11.40 3.45
C PHE A 99 4.22 12.23 2.25
N VAL A 100 4.14 11.69 1.04
CA VAL A 100 4.48 12.41 -0.18
C VAL A 100 3.53 13.60 -0.36
N ASN A 101 4.08 14.75 -0.72
CA ASN A 101 3.30 15.93 -1.07
C ASN A 101 3.92 16.65 -2.27
N SER A 102 3.22 16.61 -3.40
CA SER A 102 3.64 17.25 -4.65
C SER A 102 2.50 18.07 -5.21
N ASP A 103 2.68 19.40 -5.30
CA ASP A 103 1.67 20.31 -5.85
C ASP A 103 1.25 19.94 -7.28
N ALA A 104 2.20 19.43 -8.08
CA ALA A 104 1.93 18.97 -9.44
C ALA A 104 0.99 17.76 -9.46
N ILE A 105 1.21 16.77 -8.58
CA ILE A 105 0.34 15.59 -8.48
C ILE A 105 -1.01 15.95 -7.84
N ASN A 106 -1.02 16.80 -6.82
CA ASN A 106 -2.24 17.29 -6.19
C ASN A 106 -3.17 17.99 -7.21
N THR A 107 -2.57 18.78 -8.11
CA THR A 107 -3.32 19.45 -9.19
C THR A 107 -3.88 18.45 -10.21
N GLU A 108 -3.17 17.36 -10.50
CA GLU A 108 -3.69 16.31 -11.37
C GLU A 108 -4.87 15.57 -10.72
N PHE A 109 -4.86 15.35 -9.40
CA PHE A 109 -6.03 14.80 -8.72
C PHE A 109 -7.27 15.66 -8.95
N ASP A 110 -7.15 16.97 -8.79
CA ASP A 110 -8.24 17.91 -9.03
C ASP A 110 -8.74 17.84 -10.49
N ARG A 111 -7.80 17.82 -11.44
CA ARG A 111 -8.13 17.72 -12.88
C ARG A 111 -8.88 16.43 -13.18
N VAL A 112 -8.39 15.28 -12.74
CA VAL A 112 -8.98 13.98 -13.06
C VAL A 112 -10.34 13.82 -12.37
N LEU A 113 -10.47 14.24 -11.10
CA LEU A 113 -11.75 14.20 -10.38
C LEU A 113 -12.83 15.09 -11.02
N ALA A 114 -12.45 16.18 -11.68
CA ALA A 114 -13.38 17.05 -12.40
C ALA A 114 -13.86 16.50 -13.75
N LEU A 115 -13.27 15.41 -14.26
CA LEU A 115 -13.71 14.76 -15.49
C LEU A 115 -15.00 13.97 -15.27
N ASP A 116 -15.73 13.76 -16.37
CA ASP A 116 -16.78 12.74 -16.44
C ASP A 116 -16.23 11.39 -15.97
N PRO A 117 -16.89 10.66 -15.05
CA PRO A 117 -16.45 9.35 -14.58
C PRO A 117 -16.07 8.37 -15.69
N ALA A 118 -16.77 8.40 -16.84
CA ALA A 118 -16.46 7.54 -17.98
C ALA A 118 -15.09 7.83 -18.64
N LYS A 119 -14.53 9.03 -18.40
CA LYS A 119 -13.24 9.48 -18.93
C LYS A 119 -12.10 9.40 -17.90
N GLN A 120 -12.40 9.10 -16.63
CA GLN A 120 -11.40 9.09 -15.57
C GLN A 120 -10.46 7.88 -15.64
N THR A 121 -10.93 6.73 -16.12
CA THR A 121 -10.18 5.47 -16.08
C THR A 121 -8.80 5.55 -16.72
N GLU A 122 -8.70 6.08 -17.95
CA GLU A 122 -7.42 6.21 -18.64
C GLU A 122 -6.50 7.23 -17.96
N GLU A 123 -7.08 8.28 -17.38
CA GLU A 123 -6.34 9.34 -16.71
C GLU A 123 -5.77 8.87 -15.36
N TRP A 124 -6.50 8.01 -14.65
CA TRP A 124 -5.97 7.35 -13.45
C TRP A 124 -4.75 6.48 -13.76
N ALA A 125 -4.78 5.69 -14.83
CA ALA A 125 -3.62 4.87 -15.23
C ALA A 125 -2.40 5.73 -15.61
N LYS A 126 -2.61 6.87 -16.28
CA LYS A 126 -1.54 7.82 -16.61
C LYS A 126 -0.96 8.44 -15.34
N LEU A 127 -1.82 8.86 -14.40
CA LEU A 127 -1.40 9.49 -13.16
C LEU A 127 -0.68 8.51 -12.24
N ASP A 128 -1.17 7.27 -12.11
CA ASP A 128 -0.49 6.20 -11.37
C ASP A 128 0.95 6.01 -11.84
N LYS A 129 1.15 5.88 -13.17
CA LYS A 129 2.49 5.80 -13.75
C LYS A 129 3.35 7.01 -13.39
N ARG A 130 2.81 8.23 -13.50
CA ARG A 130 3.54 9.46 -13.17
C ARG A 130 3.97 9.47 -11.71
N ILE A 131 3.06 9.15 -10.77
CA ILE A 131 3.37 9.08 -9.34
C ILE A 131 4.55 8.12 -9.11
N MET A 132 4.50 6.93 -9.69
CA MET A 132 5.56 5.93 -9.52
C MET A 132 6.89 6.33 -10.15
N THR A 133 6.88 7.01 -11.30
CA THR A 133 8.13 7.37 -12.00
C THR A 133 8.73 8.69 -11.55
N GLU A 134 7.91 9.65 -11.11
CA GLU A 134 8.36 10.99 -10.71
C GLU A 134 8.69 11.06 -9.21
N LEU A 135 7.95 10.31 -8.37
CA LEU A 135 8.07 10.41 -6.91
C LEU A 135 8.49 9.09 -6.25
N ALA A 136 8.10 7.94 -6.81
CA ALA A 136 8.31 6.61 -6.24
C ALA A 136 7.95 6.51 -4.73
N PRO A 137 6.73 6.92 -4.33
CA PRO A 137 6.37 7.08 -2.91
C PRO A 137 6.19 5.75 -2.17
N CYS A 138 6.03 4.64 -2.89
CA CYS A 138 5.94 3.30 -2.34
C CYS A 138 6.59 2.29 -3.28
N ILE A 139 6.72 1.04 -2.81
CA ILE A 139 7.20 -0.08 -3.61
C ILE A 139 6.09 -1.15 -3.63
N PRO A 140 5.35 -1.31 -4.74
CA PRO A 140 4.35 -2.37 -4.85
C PRO A 140 5.01 -3.75 -4.75
N LEU A 141 4.55 -4.58 -3.81
CA LEU A 141 5.09 -5.92 -3.59
C LEU A 141 4.27 -6.99 -4.31
N TYR A 142 2.97 -7.02 -4.07
CA TYR A 142 2.04 -8.00 -4.64
C TYR A 142 0.59 -7.51 -4.50
N THR A 143 -0.33 -8.19 -5.18
CA THR A 143 -1.77 -8.09 -4.95
C THR A 143 -2.23 -9.36 -4.27
N ASP A 144 -2.92 -9.25 -3.14
CA ASP A 144 -3.41 -10.41 -2.40
C ASP A 144 -4.42 -11.21 -3.20
N VAL A 145 -4.26 -12.53 -3.16
CA VAL A 145 -5.20 -13.50 -3.71
C VAL A 145 -5.60 -14.45 -2.60
N ALA A 146 -6.90 -14.50 -2.30
CA ALA A 146 -7.45 -15.37 -1.28
C ALA A 146 -8.23 -16.55 -1.89
N TYR A 147 -8.04 -17.73 -1.31
CA TYR A 147 -8.83 -18.92 -1.63
C TYR A 147 -9.79 -19.19 -0.48
N TYR A 148 -11.09 -19.23 -0.77
CA TYR A 148 -12.12 -19.48 0.22
C TYR A 148 -12.69 -20.87 0.06
N LEU A 149 -12.88 -21.55 1.19
CA LEU A 149 -13.56 -22.83 1.27
C LEU A 149 -14.89 -22.63 1.99
N HIS A 150 -15.93 -23.31 1.53
CA HIS A 150 -17.20 -23.38 2.24
C HIS A 150 -17.70 -24.82 2.30
N GLY A 151 -18.47 -25.14 3.35
CA GLY A 151 -19.07 -26.46 3.49
C GLY A 151 -20.00 -26.79 2.32
N SER A 152 -20.13 -28.07 1.99
CA SER A 152 -20.98 -28.54 0.89
C SER A 152 -22.46 -28.13 1.05
N LYS A 153 -22.91 -27.99 2.31
CA LYS A 153 -24.25 -27.51 2.68
C LYS A 153 -24.41 -25.99 2.63
N ALA A 154 -23.35 -25.20 2.51
CA ALA A 154 -23.50 -23.75 2.34
C ALA A 154 -23.95 -23.46 0.90
N GLY A 155 -25.06 -22.73 0.77
CA GLY A 155 -25.60 -22.22 -0.49
C GLY A 155 -25.63 -20.69 -0.50
N GLY A 156 -25.66 -20.09 -1.69
CA GLY A 156 -25.83 -18.64 -1.88
C GLY A 156 -24.66 -17.76 -1.46
N VAL A 157 -23.57 -18.33 -0.92
CA VAL A 157 -22.30 -17.62 -0.70
C VAL A 157 -21.63 -17.39 -2.05
N PHE A 158 -21.18 -16.16 -2.30
CA PHE A 158 -20.42 -15.78 -3.49
C PHE A 158 -19.28 -14.84 -3.10
N ILE A 159 -18.23 -14.76 -3.91
CA ILE A 159 -17.15 -13.79 -3.68
C ILE A 159 -17.57 -12.43 -4.24
N SER A 160 -17.54 -11.40 -3.40
CA SER A 160 -17.82 -10.03 -3.84
C SER A 160 -16.80 -9.60 -4.87
N SER A 161 -17.25 -9.16 -6.04
CA SER A 161 -16.36 -8.63 -7.09
C SER A 161 -15.73 -7.29 -6.71
N VAL A 162 -16.26 -6.62 -5.68
CA VAL A 162 -15.73 -5.35 -5.16
C VAL A 162 -14.74 -5.58 -4.04
N PHE A 163 -15.11 -6.42 -3.06
CA PHE A 163 -14.31 -6.58 -1.84
C PHE A 163 -13.36 -7.78 -1.88
N GLY A 164 -13.53 -8.72 -2.81
CA GLY A 164 -12.73 -9.95 -2.85
C GLY A 164 -13.02 -10.95 -1.73
N TYR A 165 -13.94 -10.64 -0.80
CA TYR A 165 -14.34 -11.50 0.31
C TYR A 165 -15.67 -12.24 0.07
N PRO A 166 -15.93 -13.36 0.77
CA PRO A 166 -17.23 -14.01 0.78
C PRO A 166 -18.33 -13.07 1.24
N SER A 167 -19.35 -12.91 0.40
CA SER A 167 -20.58 -12.23 0.72
C SER A 167 -21.62 -13.23 1.21
N PHE A 168 -22.24 -12.91 2.34
CA PHE A 168 -23.24 -13.75 3.00
C PHE A 168 -24.68 -13.25 2.82
N VAL A 169 -24.89 -12.20 2.03
CA VAL A 169 -26.21 -11.57 1.86
C VAL A 169 -27.28 -12.53 1.32
N ASN A 170 -26.86 -13.57 0.59
CA ASN A 170 -27.74 -14.61 0.06
C ASN A 170 -27.48 -15.98 0.72
N ALA A 171 -26.74 -16.04 1.83
CA ALA A 171 -26.29 -17.30 2.40
C ALA A 171 -27.46 -18.10 2.99
N PHE A 172 -27.45 -19.42 2.76
CA PHE A 172 -28.40 -20.36 3.34
C PHE A 172 -27.77 -21.73 3.57
N VAL A 173 -28.47 -22.58 4.33
CA VAL A 173 -28.12 -24.00 4.52
C VAL A 173 -28.97 -24.84 3.57
N LYS A 174 -28.32 -25.60 2.69
CA LYS A 174 -28.96 -26.59 1.81
C LYS A 174 -29.53 -27.73 2.67
N ALA A 175 -30.72 -28.20 2.29
CA ALA A 175 -31.35 -29.38 2.88
C ALA A 175 -30.50 -30.64 2.72
#